data_AF-K1T0C4-F1
#
_entry.id   AF-K1T0C4-F1
#
_cell.length_a   1.000
_cell.length_b   1.000
_cell.length_c   1.000
_cell.angle_alpha   90.00
_cell.angle_beta   90.00
_cell.angle_gamma   90.00
#
_symmetry.space_group_name_H-M   'P 1'
#
loop_
_entity.id
_entity.type
_entity.pdbx_description
1 polymer ?
#
loop_
_entity_poly.entity_id
_entity_poly.type
_entity_poly.pdbx_seq_one_letter_code
_entity_poly.pdbx_strand_id
1 'polypeptide(L)'
;YVPEDVTYTTDPFMVSIPSTTVDGQDWMYDINVYPKNQTDYPTLDKKVADDDDYSSEGNNGHALKDTASVSEGDIADYRITSKLPAIISKASYFTKYTFADTLAKGLTYNKDSVTLYWYDSKADADINDTAKAVATWTQDKNKFTVTVQDNKMTVAITEDGLSEIKSKLCR
;
A
#
# COMPACT_ATOMS: atom_id res chain seq x y z
N TYR A 1 -4.70 -9.21 25.73
CA TYR A 1 -4.42 -10.11 24.60
C TYR A 1 -5.20 -9.56 23.42
N VAL A 2 -4.51 -8.94 22.48
CA VAL A 2 -5.09 -8.62 21.17
C VAL A 2 -4.88 -9.89 20.35
N PRO A 3 -5.92 -10.51 19.78
CA PRO A 3 -5.73 -11.66 18.89
C PRO A 3 -4.68 -11.31 17.85
N GLU A 4 -3.77 -12.24 17.57
CA GLU A 4 -2.99 -12.19 16.33
C GLU A 4 -3.97 -11.85 15.18
N ASP A 5 -3.60 -10.87 14.35
CA ASP A 5 -4.35 -10.39 13.18
C ASP A 5 -5.35 -9.22 13.33
N VAL A 6 -5.34 -8.51 14.46
CA VAL A 6 -5.97 -7.18 14.52
C VAL A 6 -4.99 -6.12 14.02
N THR A 7 -5.15 -5.67 12.77
CA THR A 7 -4.30 -4.62 12.15
C THR A 7 -4.89 -3.21 12.27
N TYR A 8 -6.21 -3.07 12.47
CA TYR A 8 -6.90 -1.78 12.62
C TYR A 8 -7.85 -1.79 13.82
N THR A 9 -7.82 -0.73 14.62
CA THR A 9 -8.82 -0.51 15.68
C THR A 9 -10.16 -0.13 15.07
N THR A 10 -11.26 -0.61 15.65
CA THR A 10 -12.62 -0.23 15.25
C THR A 10 -12.79 1.29 15.17
N ASP A 11 -13.48 1.78 14.13
CA ASP A 11 -13.83 3.20 14.00
C ASP A 11 -14.59 3.71 15.23
N PRO A 12 -14.41 4.98 15.64
CA PRO A 12 -15.24 5.59 16.67
C PRO A 12 -16.73 5.51 16.30
N PHE A 13 -17.58 5.14 17.26
CA PHE A 13 -19.03 5.05 17.09
C PHE A 13 -19.75 5.69 18.27
N MET A 14 -20.99 6.12 18.04
CA MET A 14 -21.84 6.71 19.07
C MET A 14 -22.74 5.64 19.69
N VAL A 15 -23.00 5.79 20.99
CA VAL A 15 -23.95 4.96 21.75
C VAL A 15 -24.90 5.91 22.48
N SER A 16 -26.20 5.76 22.25
CA SER A 16 -27.23 6.51 22.98
C SER A 16 -27.61 5.77 24.25
N ILE A 17 -27.55 6.44 25.40
CA ILE A 17 -27.97 5.88 26.70
C ILE A 17 -28.96 6.87 27.36
N PRO A 18 -30.17 6.43 27.74
CA PRO A 18 -30.71 5.09 27.51
C PRO A 18 -31.08 4.86 26.02
N SER A 19 -31.23 3.59 25.65
CA SER A 19 -31.80 3.19 24.34
C SER A 19 -33.00 2.28 24.56
N THR A 20 -33.98 2.31 23.67
CA THR A 20 -35.13 1.39 23.77
C THR A 20 -34.70 -0.05 23.50
N THR A 21 -35.31 -1.01 24.19
CA THR A 21 -35.16 -2.43 23.90
C THR A 21 -35.62 -2.74 22.47
N VAL A 22 -35.15 -3.86 21.90
CA VAL A 22 -35.41 -4.20 20.49
C VAL A 22 -36.91 -4.35 20.18
N ASP A 23 -37.70 -4.70 21.18
CA ASP A 23 -39.15 -4.86 21.12
C ASP A 23 -39.93 -3.56 21.42
N GLY A 24 -39.25 -2.47 21.77
CA GLY A 24 -39.85 -1.16 21.97
C GLY A 24 -40.48 -0.92 23.34
N GLN A 25 -40.43 -1.89 24.25
CA GLN A 25 -41.28 -1.90 25.43
C GLN A 25 -40.63 -1.26 26.66
N ASP A 26 -39.31 -1.26 26.74
CA ASP A 26 -38.56 -0.79 27.90
C ASP A 26 -37.35 0.05 27.52
N TRP A 27 -36.78 0.74 28.52
CA TRP A 27 -35.53 1.49 28.40
C TRP A 27 -34.35 0.67 28.93
N MET A 28 -33.29 0.59 28.12
CA MET A 28 -32.05 -0.08 28.43
C MET A 28 -31.00 0.95 28.87
N TYR A 29 -30.59 0.86 30.14
CA TYR A 29 -29.58 1.72 30.74
C TYR A 29 -28.18 1.08 30.70
N ASP A 30 -28.11 -0.25 30.72
CA ASP A 30 -26.88 -1.02 30.57
C ASP A 30 -26.76 -1.54 29.14
N ILE A 31 -25.89 -0.93 28.33
CA ILE A 31 -25.74 -1.25 26.90
C ILE A 31 -24.46 -2.05 26.64
N ASN A 32 -24.63 -3.23 26.03
CA ASN A 32 -23.52 -4.03 25.51
C ASN A 32 -23.25 -3.69 24.05
N VAL A 33 -21.99 -3.44 23.71
CA VAL A 33 -21.55 -3.11 22.35
C VAL A 33 -20.46 -4.06 21.88
N TYR A 34 -20.46 -4.37 20.59
CA TYR A 34 -19.54 -5.34 19.97
C TYR A 34 -18.81 -4.72 18.77
N PRO A 35 -17.90 -3.75 19.01
CA PRO A 35 -17.09 -3.15 17.95
C PRO A 35 -16.24 -4.24 17.25
N LYS A 36 -16.18 -4.20 15.92
CA LYS A 36 -15.38 -5.12 15.11
C LYS A 36 -14.20 -4.39 14.48
N ASN A 37 -13.01 -4.93 14.72
CA ASN A 37 -11.79 -4.48 14.06
C ASN A 37 -11.83 -4.83 12.57
N GLN A 38 -11.24 -3.98 11.73
CA GLN A 38 -11.11 -4.31 10.31
C GLN A 38 -9.99 -5.34 10.13
N THR A 39 -10.25 -6.33 9.27
CA THR A 39 -9.36 -7.47 9.00
C THR A 39 -8.79 -7.43 7.58
N ASP A 40 -8.80 -6.27 6.92
CA ASP A 40 -8.23 -6.19 5.57
C ASP A 40 -6.70 -6.21 5.67
N TYR A 41 -6.08 -7.17 5.00
CA TYR A 41 -4.62 -7.31 5.01
C TYR A 41 -4.03 -6.58 3.82
N PRO A 42 -2.95 -5.79 4.02
CA PRO A 42 -2.12 -5.40 2.92
C PRO A 42 -1.50 -6.66 2.30
N THR A 43 -1.66 -6.84 0.99
CA THR A 43 -0.93 -7.85 0.24
C THR A 43 0.28 -7.19 -0.39
N LEU A 44 1.40 -7.88 -0.48
CA LEU A 44 2.61 -7.40 -1.16
C LEU A 44 3.07 -8.46 -2.16
N ASP A 45 3.21 -8.07 -3.41
CA ASP A 45 3.73 -8.91 -4.49
C ASP A 45 4.97 -8.25 -5.09
N LYS A 46 6.05 -9.00 -5.26
CA LYS A 46 7.31 -8.54 -5.87
C LYS A 46 7.60 -9.42 -7.07
N LYS A 47 7.69 -8.80 -8.24
CA LYS A 47 8.02 -9.48 -9.50
C LYS A 47 9.17 -8.78 -10.19
N VAL A 48 9.75 -9.46 -11.16
CA VAL A 48 10.85 -8.97 -11.99
C VAL A 48 10.50 -9.14 -13.47
N ALA A 49 10.91 -8.19 -14.31
CA ALA A 49 10.89 -8.33 -15.76
C ALA A 49 11.91 -9.39 -16.18
N ASP A 50 11.60 -10.20 -17.20
CA ASP A 50 12.64 -10.99 -17.83
C ASP A 50 13.59 -10.07 -18.63
N ASP A 51 14.84 -10.47 -18.82
CA ASP A 51 15.84 -9.64 -19.51
C ASP A 51 15.53 -9.47 -21.01
N ASP A 52 14.94 -10.50 -21.62
CA ASP A 52 14.38 -10.46 -22.99
C ASP A 52 13.30 -9.37 -23.15
N ASP A 53 12.77 -8.86 -22.03
CA ASP A 53 11.70 -7.90 -21.90
C ASP A 53 12.20 -6.53 -21.38
N TYR A 54 13.51 -6.28 -21.34
CA TYR A 54 14.09 -5.00 -20.89
C TYR A 54 13.64 -3.81 -21.78
N SER A 55 13.28 -2.70 -21.13
CA SER A 55 12.79 -1.48 -21.76
C SER A 55 13.51 -0.26 -21.16
N SER A 56 14.03 0.64 -22.00
CA SER A 56 14.60 1.92 -21.54
C SER A 56 13.58 2.86 -20.90
N GLU A 57 12.29 2.55 -21.02
CA GLU A 57 11.16 3.31 -20.48
C GLU A 57 10.52 2.61 -19.26
N GLY A 58 11.15 1.54 -18.75
CA GLY A 58 10.62 0.68 -17.71
C GLY A 58 9.53 -0.28 -18.23
N ASN A 59 9.14 -1.23 -17.37
CA ASN A 59 8.35 -2.41 -17.70
C ASN A 59 6.83 -2.13 -18.00
N ASN A 60 6.54 -1.18 -18.89
CA ASN A 60 5.19 -0.75 -19.31
C ASN A 60 4.49 -1.75 -20.26
N GLY A 61 4.39 -3.02 -19.85
CA GLY A 61 3.57 -4.02 -20.54
C GLY A 61 4.21 -5.39 -20.73
N HIS A 62 5.41 -5.64 -20.20
CA HIS A 62 6.07 -6.94 -20.35
C HIS A 62 5.67 -7.93 -19.25
N ALA A 63 5.99 -9.20 -19.49
CA ALA A 63 5.62 -10.29 -18.60
C ALA A 63 6.43 -10.24 -17.31
N LEU A 64 5.73 -10.08 -16.19
CA LEU A 64 6.31 -10.16 -14.86
C LEU A 64 6.43 -11.61 -14.39
N LYS A 65 7.59 -11.96 -13.83
CA LYS A 65 7.91 -13.30 -13.32
C LYS A 65 8.34 -13.25 -11.86
N ASP A 66 8.24 -14.39 -11.19
CA ASP A 66 8.82 -14.60 -9.86
C ASP A 66 10.35 -14.68 -9.90
N THR A 67 10.90 -15.13 -11.03
CA THR A 67 12.32 -15.26 -11.28
C THR A 67 12.63 -14.85 -12.71
N ALA A 68 13.75 -14.15 -12.92
CA ALA A 68 14.31 -13.83 -14.22
C ALA A 68 15.80 -14.17 -14.22
N SER A 69 16.34 -14.44 -15.40
CA SER A 69 17.79 -14.52 -15.59
C SER A 69 18.27 -13.18 -16.12
N VAL A 70 19.30 -12.61 -15.49
CA VAL A 70 19.90 -11.33 -15.89
C VAL A 70 21.41 -11.50 -15.95
N SER A 71 22.07 -10.84 -16.91
CA SER A 71 23.54 -10.91 -17.01
C SER A 71 24.20 -9.84 -16.14
N GLU A 72 25.49 -10.03 -15.86
CA GLU A 72 26.26 -9.02 -15.14
C GLU A 72 26.36 -7.74 -15.97
N GLY A 73 25.91 -6.62 -15.39
CA GLY A 73 25.87 -5.32 -16.05
C GLY A 73 24.49 -4.88 -16.52
N ASP A 74 23.52 -5.80 -16.58
CA ASP A 74 22.14 -5.49 -16.98
C ASP A 74 21.35 -4.83 -15.84
N ILE A 75 20.24 -4.19 -16.22
CA ILE A 75 19.31 -3.57 -15.28
C ILE A 75 18.09 -4.49 -15.12
N ALA A 76 17.92 -5.04 -13.93
CA ALA A 76 16.74 -5.82 -13.57
C ALA A 76 15.59 -4.91 -13.12
N ASP A 77 14.49 -4.89 -13.88
CA ASP A 77 13.30 -4.12 -13.55
C ASP A 77 12.39 -4.87 -12.57
N TYR A 78 12.35 -4.40 -11.32
CA TYR A 78 11.44 -4.94 -10.29
C TYR A 78 10.14 -4.13 -10.20
N ARG A 79 9.01 -4.83 -10.08
CA ARG A 79 7.71 -4.24 -9.69
C ARG A 79 7.30 -4.76 -8.33
N ILE A 80 6.91 -3.83 -7.45
CA ILE A 80 6.31 -4.14 -6.15
C ILE A 80 4.88 -3.61 -6.18
N THR A 81 3.90 -4.51 -6.09
CA THR A 81 2.48 -4.18 -6.04
C THR A 81 1.97 -4.44 -4.64
N SER A 82 1.35 -3.42 -4.02
CA SER A 82 0.78 -3.56 -2.68
C SER A 82 -0.68 -3.13 -2.65
N LYS A 83 -1.52 -3.89 -1.94
CA LYS A 83 -2.90 -3.50 -1.66
C LYS A 83 -2.93 -2.62 -0.43
N LEU A 84 -3.49 -1.42 -0.57
CA LEU A 84 -3.81 -0.60 0.58
C LEU A 84 -5.07 -1.14 1.30
N PRO A 85 -5.05 -1.20 2.63
CA PRO A 85 -6.25 -1.29 3.45
C PRO A 85 -7.25 -0.18 3.11
N ALA A 86 -8.54 -0.46 3.27
CA ALA A 86 -9.59 0.51 3.01
C ALA A 86 -9.43 1.78 3.87
N ILE A 87 -9.45 2.94 3.23
CA ILE A 87 -9.49 4.25 3.89
C ILE A 87 -10.94 4.74 3.83
N ILE A 88 -11.68 4.64 4.94
CA ILE A 88 -13.12 4.94 5.00
C ILE A 88 -13.39 6.22 5.80
N SER A 89 -12.52 6.50 6.77
CA SER A 89 -12.67 7.62 7.70
C SER A 89 -11.31 8.18 8.13
N LYS A 90 -11.31 9.33 8.82
CA LYS A 90 -10.09 9.86 9.45
C LYS A 90 -9.41 8.87 10.41
N ALA A 91 -10.16 7.94 11.01
CA ALA A 91 -9.59 6.93 11.91
C ALA A 91 -8.81 5.85 11.14
N SER A 92 -9.13 5.63 9.86
CA SER A 92 -8.40 4.70 8.97
C SER A 92 -7.23 5.35 8.22
N TYR A 93 -6.91 6.62 8.52
CA TYR A 93 -5.81 7.33 7.84
C TYR A 93 -4.44 6.78 8.25
N PHE A 94 -3.65 6.40 7.25
CA PHE A 94 -2.27 5.96 7.48
C PHE A 94 -1.41 7.09 8.09
N THR A 95 -0.72 6.77 9.17
CA THR A 95 0.33 7.62 9.75
C THR A 95 1.71 7.29 9.21
N LYS A 96 1.87 6.09 8.64
CA LYS A 96 3.09 5.62 7.98
C LYS A 96 2.75 4.60 6.91
N TYR A 97 3.44 4.70 5.78
CA TYR A 97 3.45 3.66 4.76
C TYR A 97 4.88 3.58 4.18
N THR A 98 5.46 2.39 4.15
CA THR A 98 6.88 2.22 3.85
C THR A 98 7.13 0.87 3.20
N PHE A 99 7.92 0.87 2.13
CA PHE A 99 8.47 -0.35 1.55
C PHE A 99 9.91 -0.51 2.02
N ALA A 100 10.24 -1.71 2.50
CA ALA A 100 11.59 -2.08 2.85
C ALA A 100 11.98 -3.31 2.02
N ASP A 101 13.08 -3.21 1.28
CA ASP A 101 13.59 -4.28 0.44
C ASP A 101 15.05 -4.57 0.79
N THR A 102 15.49 -5.80 0.53
CA THR A 102 16.87 -6.24 0.72
C THR A 102 17.31 -7.04 -0.49
N LEU A 103 18.31 -6.54 -1.23
CA LEU A 103 18.84 -7.26 -2.39
C LEU A 103 19.73 -8.42 -1.97
N ALA A 104 19.69 -9.47 -2.78
CA ALA A 104 20.69 -10.53 -2.77
C ALA A 104 22.05 -9.99 -3.25
N LYS A 105 23.12 -10.72 -2.94
CA LYS A 105 24.46 -10.42 -3.42
C LYS A 105 24.50 -10.45 -4.95
N GLY A 106 25.24 -9.51 -5.56
CA GLY A 106 25.38 -9.40 -7.01
C GLY A 106 24.44 -8.39 -7.66
N LEU A 107 23.47 -7.85 -6.90
CA LEU A 107 22.60 -6.76 -7.35
C LEU A 107 22.93 -5.47 -6.59
N THR A 108 22.75 -4.34 -7.26
CA THR A 108 22.84 -3.01 -6.64
C THR A 108 21.61 -2.19 -7.01
N TYR A 109 21.17 -1.34 -6.10
CA TYR A 109 20.00 -0.50 -6.36
C TYR A 109 20.34 0.65 -7.32
N ASN A 110 19.55 0.78 -8.38
CA ASN A 110 19.41 2.04 -9.09
C ASN A 110 18.45 2.95 -8.30
N LYS A 111 18.97 3.62 -7.25
CA LYS A 111 18.12 4.33 -6.28
C LYS A 111 17.28 5.47 -6.89
N ASP A 112 17.72 6.04 -8.00
CA ASP A 112 17.10 7.22 -8.62
C ASP A 112 16.00 6.85 -9.64
N SER A 113 15.76 5.55 -9.88
CA SER A 113 14.73 5.08 -10.83
C SER A 113 13.36 4.79 -10.20
N VAL A 114 13.21 4.93 -8.87
CA VAL A 114 11.96 4.60 -8.18
C VAL A 114 10.83 5.55 -8.59
N THR A 115 9.73 4.96 -9.07
CA THR A 115 8.47 5.66 -9.38
C THR A 115 7.30 4.92 -8.73
N LEU A 116 6.37 5.66 -8.13
CA LEU A 116 5.18 5.10 -7.49
C LEU A 116 3.93 5.46 -8.30
N TYR A 117 3.10 4.45 -8.58
CA TYR A 117 1.79 4.62 -9.20
C TYR A 117 0.71 4.18 -8.22
N TRP A 118 -0.34 4.99 -8.12
CA TRP A 118 -1.47 4.73 -7.24
C TRP A 118 -2.71 4.48 -8.07
N TYR A 119 -3.48 3.47 -7.67
CA TYR A 119 -4.65 3.01 -8.40
C TYR A 119 -5.84 2.88 -7.45
N ASP A 120 -7.03 3.00 -8.00
CA ASP A 120 -8.29 2.80 -7.27
C ASP A 120 -8.94 1.45 -7.59
N SER A 121 -8.34 0.67 -8.49
CA SER A 121 -8.77 -0.65 -8.92
C SER A 121 -7.59 -1.63 -8.93
N LYS A 122 -7.85 -2.87 -8.50
CA LYS A 122 -6.85 -3.95 -8.56
C LYS A 122 -6.48 -4.29 -10.00
N ALA A 123 -7.45 -4.28 -10.91
CA ALA A 123 -7.23 -4.66 -12.30
C ALA A 123 -6.22 -3.72 -12.99
N ASP A 124 -6.35 -2.41 -12.76
CA ASP A 124 -5.44 -1.42 -13.37
C ASP A 124 -4.05 -1.44 -12.70
N ALA A 125 -3.99 -1.73 -11.39
CA ALA A 125 -2.73 -1.91 -10.67
C ALA A 125 -1.96 -3.16 -11.14
N ASP A 126 -2.65 -4.28 -11.33
CA ASP A 126 -2.03 -5.56 -11.71
C ASP A 126 -1.33 -5.47 -13.07
N ILE A 127 -1.92 -4.75 -14.02
CA ILE A 127 -1.33 -4.53 -15.36
C ILE A 127 -0.48 -3.25 -15.44
N ASN A 128 -0.41 -2.46 -14.36
CA ASN A 128 0.26 -1.16 -14.32
C ASN A 128 -0.20 -0.21 -15.43
N ASP A 129 -1.52 -0.05 -15.60
CA ASP A 129 -2.11 0.87 -16.60
C ASP A 129 -1.91 2.33 -16.15
N THR A 130 -0.71 2.87 -16.39
CA THR A 130 -0.30 4.18 -15.87
C THR A 130 -1.20 5.33 -16.34
N ALA A 131 -1.96 5.16 -17.43
CA ALA A 131 -2.92 6.15 -17.90
C ALA A 131 -4.14 6.28 -16.97
N LYS A 132 -4.43 5.25 -16.17
CA LYS A 132 -5.51 5.23 -15.17
C LYS A 132 -5.03 5.42 -13.74
N ALA A 133 -3.73 5.64 -13.52
CA ALA A 133 -3.22 5.93 -12.20
C ALA A 133 -3.87 7.22 -11.65
N VAL A 134 -4.41 7.16 -10.43
CA VAL A 134 -5.01 8.32 -9.76
C VAL A 134 -3.95 9.31 -9.25
N ALA A 135 -2.72 8.82 -9.08
CA ALA A 135 -1.53 9.62 -8.84
C ALA A 135 -0.28 8.88 -9.34
N THR A 136 0.65 9.66 -9.89
CA THR A 136 1.97 9.19 -10.31
C THR A 136 3.01 10.04 -9.61
N TRP A 137 3.88 9.41 -8.83
CA TRP A 137 4.91 10.08 -8.05
C TRP A 137 6.30 9.67 -8.51
N THR A 138 7.01 10.66 -9.03
CA THR A 138 8.45 10.64 -9.27
C THR A 138 9.16 11.26 -8.07
N GLN A 139 10.46 10.98 -7.89
CA GLN A 139 11.19 11.40 -6.69
C GLN A 139 11.25 12.92 -6.49
N ASP A 140 11.29 13.68 -7.59
CA ASP A 140 11.29 15.15 -7.59
C ASP A 140 10.02 15.76 -6.97
N LYS A 141 8.92 14.99 -6.89
CA LYS A 141 7.67 15.45 -6.26
C LYS A 141 7.71 15.44 -4.74
N ASN A 142 8.75 14.87 -4.12
CA ASN A 142 8.93 14.81 -2.66
C ASN A 142 7.76 14.17 -1.88
N LYS A 143 6.96 13.34 -2.56
CA LYS A 143 5.84 12.58 -1.94
C LYS A 143 6.31 11.32 -1.20
N PHE A 144 7.54 10.92 -1.45
CA PHE A 144 8.24 9.85 -0.76
C PHE A 144 9.74 10.13 -0.76
N THR A 145 10.47 9.40 0.05
CA THR A 145 11.93 9.43 0.12
C THR A 145 12.48 8.04 -0.14
N VAL A 146 13.62 7.96 -0.80
CA VAL A 146 14.35 6.72 -1.04
C VAL A 146 15.67 6.80 -0.28
N THR A 147 15.92 5.81 0.57
CA THR A 147 17.20 5.68 1.29
C THR A 147 17.77 4.31 1.01
N VAL A 148 19.06 4.24 0.72
CA VAL A 148 19.80 2.99 0.54
C VAL A 148 20.91 2.94 1.57
N GLN A 149 20.97 1.86 2.33
CA GLN A 149 22.03 1.55 3.28
C GLN A 149 22.47 0.12 3.00
N ASP A 150 23.72 -0.06 2.59
CA ASP A 150 24.26 -1.33 2.10
C ASP A 150 23.38 -1.94 0.98
N ASN A 151 22.84 -3.14 1.20
CA ASN A 151 21.93 -3.83 0.30
C ASN A 151 20.45 -3.66 0.66
N LYS A 152 20.10 -2.67 1.49
CA LYS A 152 18.73 -2.39 1.92
C LYS A 152 18.24 -1.07 1.36
N MET A 153 17.07 -1.09 0.72
CA MET A 153 16.35 0.11 0.31
C MET A 153 15.13 0.31 1.20
N THR A 154 14.91 1.55 1.63
CA THR A 154 13.67 1.98 2.26
C THR A 154 13.04 3.09 1.44
N VAL A 155 11.81 2.86 0.98
CA VAL A 155 10.95 3.86 0.34
C VAL A 155 9.90 4.29 1.35
N ALA A 156 10.02 5.49 1.90
CA ALA A 156 9.13 6.01 2.94
C ALA A 156 8.25 7.13 2.39
N ILE A 157 6.92 6.97 2.49
CA ILE A 157 5.97 8.01 2.08
C ILE A 157 6.04 9.18 3.06
N THR A 158 6.09 10.41 2.54
CA THR A 158 6.15 11.64 3.36
C THR A 158 4.77 11.99 3.91
N GLU A 159 4.70 12.93 4.85
CA GLU A 159 3.42 13.43 5.35
C GLU A 159 2.55 14.03 4.23
N ASP A 160 3.18 14.75 3.30
CA ASP A 160 2.51 15.30 2.12
C ASP A 160 2.00 14.21 1.16
N GLY A 161 2.80 13.16 0.92
CA GLY A 161 2.33 11.98 0.19
C GLY A 161 1.13 11.30 0.87
N LEU A 162 1.22 11.08 2.18
CA LEU A 162 0.12 10.48 2.94
C LEU A 162 -1.15 11.34 2.87
N SER A 163 -1.04 12.67 2.96
CA SER A 163 -2.16 13.61 2.83
C SER A 163 -2.86 13.48 1.47
N GLU A 164 -2.09 13.42 0.38
CA GLU A 164 -2.64 13.29 -0.97
C GLU A 164 -3.39 11.96 -1.16
N ILE A 165 -2.83 10.85 -0.69
CA ILE A 165 -3.46 9.53 -0.84
C ILE A 165 -4.71 9.39 0.02
N LYS A 166 -4.70 9.94 1.23
CA LYS A 166 -5.92 10.04 2.06
C LYS A 166 -7.02 10.77 1.30
N SER A 167 -6.70 11.87 0.62
CA SER A 167 -7.70 12.62 -0.14
C SER A 167 -8.19 11.90 -1.40
N LYS A 168 -7.32 11.15 -2.09
CA LYS A 168 -7.63 10.53 -3.40
C LYS A 168 -8.29 9.15 -3.28
N LEU A 169 -7.96 8.39 -2.24
CA LEU A 169 -8.38 7.00 -2.07
C LEU A 169 -9.37 6.78 -0.93
N CYS A 170 -9.74 7.82 -0.17
CA CYS A 170 -10.80 7.71 0.83
C CYS A 170 -12.16 7.50 0.13
N ARG A 171 -12.89 6.46 0.54
CA ARG A 171 -14.21 6.10 0.00
C ARG A 171 -15.20 5.78 1.10
#